data_AF-A0A6L6BPN4-F1
#
_entry.id   AF-A0A6L6BPN4-F1
#
_cell.length_a   1.000
_cell.length_b   1.000
_cell.length_c   1.000
_cell.angle_alpha   90.00
_cell.angle_beta   90.00
_cell.angle_gamma   90.00
#
_symmetry.space_group_name_H-M   'P 1'
#
loop_
_entity.id
_entity.type
_entity.pdbx_description
1 polymer ?
#
loop_
_entity_poly.entity_id
_entity_poly.type
_entity_poly.pdbx_seq_one_letter_code
_entity_poly.pdbx_strand_id
1 'polypeptide(L)'
;MSTMLSIAWEPEIRGLLTVIIAVVALCGSVYLILATNVGARLGLLVALAGLSGWMVMMGVIWMTYGIGLKGNEPSWKPAHPFTVVRDVALLPQAEVLVNSVKISEGASPVEAATAGAKALQEENWKVLPTDDKGRG
;
A
#
# COMPACT_ATOMS: atom_id res chain seq x y z
N MET A 1 18.96 -25.55 29.83
CA MET A 1 19.18 -24.15 29.42
C MET A 1 18.85 -23.90 27.93
N SER A 2 18.04 -24.75 27.28
CA SER A 2 17.74 -24.61 25.82
C SER A 2 16.28 -24.25 25.51
N THR A 3 15.38 -24.28 26.48
CA THR A 3 13.94 -23.99 26.29
C THR A 3 13.62 -22.49 26.20
N MET A 4 14.40 -21.64 26.87
CA MET A 4 14.27 -20.17 26.79
C MET A 4 14.76 -19.61 25.45
N LEU A 5 15.69 -20.30 24.78
CA LEU A 5 16.28 -19.88 23.50
C LEU A 5 15.43 -20.31 22.28
N SER A 6 14.59 -21.35 22.37
CA SER A 6 13.70 -21.75 21.27
C SER A 6 12.51 -20.79 21.09
N ILE A 7 11.92 -20.30 22.19
CA ILE A 7 10.87 -19.25 22.14
C ILE A 7 11.38 -17.98 21.43
N ALA A 8 12.68 -17.68 21.44
CA ALA A 8 13.19 -16.45 20.85
C ALA A 8 13.05 -16.40 19.32
N TRP A 9 13.08 -17.56 18.63
CA TRP A 9 13.10 -17.64 17.17
C TRP A 9 11.75 -18.08 16.54
N GLU A 10 10.75 -18.43 17.35
CA GLU A 10 9.42 -18.86 16.87
C GLU A 10 8.43 -17.67 16.93
N PRO A 11 8.23 -16.90 15.84
CA PRO A 11 7.41 -15.69 15.85
C PRO A 11 5.95 -15.97 16.21
N GLU A 12 5.43 -17.17 15.91
CA GLU A 12 4.07 -17.58 16.22
C GLU A 12 3.86 -17.70 17.74
N ILE A 13 4.77 -18.36 18.45
CA ILE A 13 4.66 -18.56 19.90
C ILE A 13 4.85 -17.23 20.64
N ARG A 14 5.77 -16.38 20.17
CA ARG A 14 6.00 -15.05 20.74
C ARG A 14 4.77 -14.16 20.60
N GLY A 15 4.18 -14.12 19.40
CA GLY A 15 2.97 -13.34 19.15
C GLY A 15 1.84 -13.76 20.07
N LEU A 16 1.60 -15.08 20.17
CA LEU A 16 0.59 -15.62 21.07
C LEU A 16 0.87 -15.28 22.55
N LEU A 17 2.10 -15.47 23.00
CA LEU A 17 2.51 -15.18 24.38
C LEU A 17 2.32 -13.69 24.72
N THR A 18 2.71 -12.79 23.81
CA THR A 18 2.50 -11.36 23.99
C THR A 18 1.02 -11.00 24.10
N VAL A 19 0.16 -11.60 23.27
CA VAL A 19 -1.30 -11.38 23.36
C VAL A 19 -1.85 -11.88 24.69
N ILE A 20 -1.44 -13.07 25.14
CA ILE A 20 -1.86 -13.62 26.44
C ILE A 20 -1.45 -12.69 27.58
N ILE A 21 -0.17 -12.28 27.61
CA ILE A 21 0.34 -11.36 28.63
C ILE A 21 -0.43 -10.03 28.60
N ALA A 22 -0.70 -9.48 27.42
CA ALA A 22 -1.45 -8.24 27.28
C ALA A 22 -2.89 -8.36 27.79
N VAL A 23 -3.59 -9.45 27.48
CA VAL A 23 -4.96 -9.70 27.95
C VAL A 23 -5.00 -9.87 29.47
N VAL A 24 -4.08 -10.67 30.03
CA VAL A 24 -3.98 -10.89 31.48
C VAL A 24 -3.59 -9.60 32.19
N ALA A 25 -2.63 -8.84 31.67
CA ALA A 25 -2.22 -7.57 32.27
C ALA A 25 -3.37 -6.54 32.22
N LEU A 26 -4.04 -6.38 31.07
CA LEU A 26 -5.11 -5.40 30.92
C LEU A 26 -6.36 -5.77 31.74
N CYS A 27 -6.92 -6.96 31.54
CA CYS A 27 -8.16 -7.37 32.21
C CYS A 27 -7.91 -7.75 33.67
N GLY A 28 -6.80 -8.46 33.93
CA GLY A 28 -6.46 -8.94 35.25
C GLY A 28 -6.03 -7.83 36.21
N SER A 29 -5.27 -6.82 35.77
CA SER A 29 -4.90 -5.71 36.65
C SER A 29 -6.11 -4.92 37.14
N VAL A 30 -7.02 -4.56 36.23
CA VAL A 30 -8.26 -3.83 36.57
C VAL A 30 -9.12 -4.66 37.52
N TYR A 31 -9.28 -5.96 37.24
CA TYR A 31 -10.03 -6.85 38.13
C TYR A 31 -9.38 -6.98 39.51
N LEU A 32 -8.06 -7.19 39.60
CA LEU A 32 -7.37 -7.35 40.89
C LEU A 32 -7.47 -6.08 41.75
N ILE A 33 -7.32 -4.90 41.13
CA ILE A 33 -7.51 -3.62 41.82
C ILE A 33 -8.95 -3.49 42.35
N LEU A 34 -9.95 -3.84 41.56
CA LEU A 34 -11.34 -3.78 42.00
C LEU A 34 -11.65 -4.83 43.08
N ALA A 35 -11.12 -6.05 42.92
CA ALA A 35 -11.35 -7.14 43.86
C ALA A 35 -10.82 -6.84 45.26
N THR A 36 -9.70 -6.13 45.37
CA THR A 36 -9.13 -5.72 46.67
C THR A 36 -9.87 -4.55 47.32
N ASN A 37 -10.50 -3.68 46.52
CA ASN A 37 -11.19 -2.48 47.02
C ASN A 37 -12.69 -2.69 47.30
N VAL A 38 -13.40 -3.42 46.45
CA VAL A 38 -14.88 -3.58 46.53
C VAL A 38 -15.33 -5.04 46.64
N GLY A 39 -14.38 -5.97 46.74
CA GLY A 39 -14.61 -7.41 46.87
C GLY A 39 -14.71 -8.15 45.54
N ALA A 40 -14.42 -9.45 45.53
CA ALA A 40 -14.28 -10.25 44.29
C ALA A 40 -15.54 -10.29 43.42
N ARG A 41 -16.72 -10.51 44.02
CA ARG A 41 -17.98 -10.62 43.27
C ARG A 41 -18.37 -9.29 42.62
N LEU A 42 -18.34 -8.21 43.40
CA LEU A 42 -18.68 -6.88 42.90
C LEU A 42 -17.61 -6.37 41.94
N GLY A 43 -16.33 -6.58 42.25
CA GLY A 43 -15.20 -6.21 41.41
C GLY A 43 -15.24 -6.88 40.03
N LEU A 44 -15.65 -8.14 39.94
CA LEU A 44 -15.83 -8.82 38.64
C LEU A 44 -16.93 -8.16 37.81
N LEU A 45 -18.08 -7.87 38.41
CA LEU A 45 -19.21 -7.23 37.72
C LEU A 45 -18.83 -5.83 37.22
N VAL A 46 -18.12 -5.05 38.04
CA VAL A 46 -17.65 -3.71 37.67
C VAL A 46 -16.60 -3.77 36.56
N ALA A 47 -15.66 -4.72 36.62
CA ALA A 47 -14.66 -4.91 35.58
C ALA A 47 -15.31 -5.28 34.22
N LEU A 48 -16.29 -6.18 34.23
CA LEU A 48 -17.03 -6.55 33.02
C LEU A 48 -17.89 -5.40 32.48
N ALA A 49 -18.52 -4.61 33.36
CA ALA A 49 -19.24 -3.40 32.97
C ALA A 49 -18.30 -2.38 32.29
N GLY A 50 -17.12 -2.14 32.88
CA GLY A 50 -16.10 -1.27 32.29
C GLY A 50 -15.60 -1.76 30.92
N LEU A 51 -15.30 -3.06 30.79
CA LEU A 51 -14.92 -3.68 29.52
C LEU A 51 -16.02 -3.53 28.47
N SER A 52 -17.28 -3.78 28.84
CA SER A 52 -18.42 -3.62 27.93
C SER A 52 -18.60 -2.17 27.48
N GLY A 53 -18.46 -1.20 28.39
CA GLY A 53 -18.53 0.22 28.07
C GLY A 53 -17.41 0.66 27.13
N TRP A 54 -16.19 0.15 27.33
CA TRP A 54 -15.07 0.41 26.43
C TRP A 54 -15.30 -0.14 25.02
N MET A 55 -15.79 -1.38 24.91
CA MET A 55 -16.14 -1.97 23.60
C MET A 55 -17.24 -1.17 22.88
N VAL A 56 -18.25 -0.68 23.61
CA VAL A 56 -19.29 0.21 23.05
C VAL A 56 -18.68 1.53 22.58
N MET A 57 -17.82 2.17 23.37
CA MET A 57 -17.17 3.43 22.96
C MET A 57 -16.33 3.25 21.69
N MET A 58 -15.55 2.17 21.59
CA MET A 58 -14.81 1.86 20.36
C MET A 58 -15.75 1.63 19.18
N GLY A 59 -16.84 0.89 19.37
CA GLY A 59 -17.86 0.69 18.35
C GLY A 59 -18.49 1.99 17.87
N VAL A 60 -18.85 2.89 18.78
CA VAL A 60 -19.43 4.20 18.46
C VAL A 60 -18.43 5.05 17.68
N ILE A 61 -17.19 5.17 18.15
CA ILE A 61 -16.12 5.91 17.46
C ILE A 61 -15.92 5.37 16.05
N TRP A 62 -15.92 4.05 15.89
CA TRP A 62 -15.71 3.43 14.59
C TRP A 62 -16.92 3.60 13.66
N MET A 63 -18.15 3.57 14.18
CA MET A 63 -19.35 3.91 13.40
C MET A 63 -19.36 5.37 12.95
N THR A 64 -18.90 6.31 13.80
CA THR A 64 -18.92 7.75 13.47
C THR A 64 -17.80 8.16 12.51
N TYR A 65 -16.60 7.55 12.62
CA TYR A 65 -15.42 7.95 11.85
C TYR A 65 -15.00 6.95 10.76
N GLY A 66 -15.55 5.74 10.72
CA GLY A 66 -15.23 4.71 9.71
C GLY A 66 -13.81 4.16 9.84
N ILE A 67 -13.23 3.68 8.72
CA ILE A 67 -11.91 3.00 8.59
C ILE A 67 -10.69 3.86 9.03
N GLY A 68 -10.90 5.06 9.56
CA GLY A 68 -9.83 5.99 9.95
C GLY A 68 -9.27 6.75 8.76
N LEU A 69 -8.08 7.35 8.92
CA LEU A 69 -7.37 8.06 7.84
C LEU A 69 -7.02 7.07 6.72
N LYS A 70 -7.85 7.02 5.67
CA LYS A 70 -7.55 6.29 4.45
C LYS A 70 -6.39 7.00 3.76
N GLY A 71 -5.25 6.31 3.63
CA GLY A 71 -4.16 6.78 2.78
C GLY A 71 -4.62 6.92 1.33
N ASN A 72 -3.80 7.56 0.49
CA ASN A 72 -4.08 7.64 -0.94
C ASN A 72 -4.35 6.24 -1.50
N GLU A 73 -5.43 6.13 -2.27
CA GLU A 73 -5.77 4.89 -2.94
C GLU A 73 -4.63 4.45 -3.86
N PRO A 74 -4.37 3.14 -3.97
CA PRO A 74 -3.33 2.65 -4.87
C PRO A 74 -3.66 3.09 -6.30
N SER A 75 -2.81 3.94 -6.86
CA SER A 75 -2.84 4.31 -8.28
C SER A 75 -1.71 3.59 -8.99
N TRP A 76 -2.00 3.03 -10.16
CA TRP A 76 -0.96 2.46 -11.00
C TRP A 76 -0.05 3.59 -11.47
N LYS A 77 1.24 3.50 -11.15
CA LYS A 77 2.28 4.38 -11.68
C LYS A 77 3.20 3.56 -12.58
N PRO A 78 3.53 4.04 -13.80
CA PRO A 78 4.51 3.37 -14.65
C PRO A 78 5.85 3.22 -13.91
N ALA A 79 6.35 1.99 -13.80
CA ALA A 79 7.69 1.74 -13.31
C ALA A 79 8.71 2.25 -14.34
N HIS A 80 9.66 3.08 -13.89
CA HIS A 80 10.83 3.43 -14.71
C HIS A 80 11.89 2.33 -14.51
N PRO A 81 12.60 1.89 -15.56
CA PRO A 81 12.50 2.27 -16.97
C PRO A 81 11.37 1.52 -17.72
N PHE A 82 10.63 2.21 -18.58
CA PHE A 82 9.56 1.61 -19.40
C PHE A 82 10.15 0.89 -20.62
N THR A 83 9.74 -0.36 -20.85
CA THR A 83 10.24 -1.18 -21.97
C THR A 83 9.43 -1.06 -23.26
N VAL A 84 8.22 -0.49 -23.19
CA VAL A 84 7.33 -0.31 -24.36
C VAL A 84 6.86 1.12 -24.43
N VAL A 85 7.46 1.89 -25.35
CA VAL A 85 7.09 3.29 -25.61
C VAL A 85 5.88 3.30 -26.54
N ARG A 86 4.70 3.70 -26.03
CA ARG A 86 3.50 3.89 -26.87
C ARG A 86 3.18 5.36 -27.16
N ASP A 87 3.90 6.27 -26.53
CA ASP A 87 3.73 7.71 -26.69
C ASP A 87 4.99 8.32 -27.28
N VAL A 88 4.83 9.10 -28.34
CA VAL A 88 5.91 9.80 -29.03
C VAL A 88 6.63 10.79 -28.09
N ALA A 89 5.92 11.36 -27.12
CA ALA A 89 6.50 12.26 -26.12
C ALA A 89 7.55 11.59 -25.23
N LEU A 90 7.48 10.27 -25.09
CA LEU A 90 8.36 9.47 -24.22
C LEU A 90 9.56 8.89 -24.97
N LEU A 91 9.66 9.08 -26.29
CA LEU A 91 10.80 8.61 -27.10
C LEU A 91 12.16 9.19 -26.67
N PRO A 92 12.27 10.47 -26.24
CA PRO A 92 13.52 11.01 -25.71
C PRO A 92 13.91 10.37 -24.37
N GLN A 93 12.93 10.03 -23.53
CA GLN A 93 13.16 9.38 -22.23
C GLN A 93 13.59 7.91 -22.39
N ALA A 94 13.26 7.28 -23.52
CA ALA A 94 13.74 5.96 -23.90
C ALA A 94 15.06 5.99 -24.68
N GLU A 95 15.70 7.16 -24.80
CA GLU A 95 16.94 7.38 -25.57
C GLU A 95 16.83 6.97 -27.06
N VAL A 96 15.61 6.84 -27.59
CA VAL A 96 15.35 6.55 -29.01
C VAL A 96 15.55 7.81 -29.86
N LEU A 97 15.20 8.98 -29.30
CA LEU A 97 15.42 10.28 -29.90
C LEU A 97 16.35 11.12 -29.02
N VAL A 98 17.29 11.83 -29.65
CA VAL A 98 18.18 12.77 -28.96
C VAL A 98 17.46 14.11 -28.72
N ASN A 99 16.62 14.52 -29.67
CA ASN A 99 15.86 15.77 -29.59
C ASN A 99 14.42 15.55 -29.13
N SER A 100 13.87 16.52 -28.40
CA SER A 100 12.46 16.48 -28.01
C SER A 100 11.54 16.69 -29.21
N VAL A 101 10.52 15.84 -29.33
CA VAL A 101 9.47 15.99 -30.36
C VAL A 101 8.53 17.11 -29.94
N LYS A 102 8.36 18.13 -30.79
CA LYS A 102 7.35 19.17 -30.58
C LYS A 102 5.97 18.62 -30.93
N ILE A 103 5.17 18.29 -29.92
CA ILE A 103 3.78 17.85 -30.07
C ILE A 103 2.87 19.02 -29.66
N SER A 104 1.89 19.36 -30.49
CA SER A 104 0.89 20.38 -30.14
C SER A 104 0.02 19.89 -28.99
N GLU A 105 -0.24 20.75 -28.00
CA GLU A 105 -1.17 20.41 -26.91
C GLU A 105 -2.56 20.08 -27.50
N GLY A 106 -3.05 18.86 -27.24
CA GLY A 106 -4.33 18.36 -27.76
C GLY A 106 -4.27 17.65 -29.12
N ALA A 107 -3.09 17.35 -29.66
CA ALA A 107 -2.95 16.58 -30.90
C ALA A 107 -3.61 15.19 -30.80
N SER A 108 -4.32 14.78 -31.85
CA SER A 108 -4.85 13.43 -31.95
C SER A 108 -3.72 12.39 -32.00
N PRO A 109 -3.96 11.12 -31.61
CA PRO A 109 -2.92 10.08 -31.64
C PRO A 109 -2.26 9.91 -33.01
N VAL A 110 -3.00 10.18 -34.09
CA VAL A 110 -2.49 10.11 -35.47
C VAL A 110 -1.56 11.26 -35.78
N GLU A 111 -1.91 12.49 -35.37
CA GLU A 111 -1.07 13.67 -35.56
C GLU A 111 0.23 13.57 -34.76
N ALA A 112 0.15 13.09 -33.52
CA ALA A 112 1.33 12.82 -32.70
C ALA A 112 2.25 11.77 -33.34
N ALA A 113 1.69 10.69 -33.90
CA ALA A 113 2.45 9.66 -34.61
C ALA A 113 3.16 10.21 -35.87
N THR A 114 2.50 11.09 -36.64
CA THR A 114 3.13 11.71 -37.82
C THR A 114 4.28 12.66 -37.44
N ALA A 115 4.13 13.44 -36.36
CA ALA A 115 5.19 14.30 -35.85
C ALA A 115 6.39 13.48 -35.35
N GLY A 116 6.13 12.37 -34.65
CA GLY A 116 7.15 11.42 -34.22
C GLY A 116 7.90 10.76 -35.37
N ALA A 117 7.17 10.30 -36.39
CA ALA A 117 7.77 9.69 -37.59
C ALA A 117 8.70 10.68 -38.32
N LYS A 118 8.32 11.97 -38.38
CA LYS A 118 9.16 13.01 -38.96
C LYS A 118 10.43 13.25 -38.13
N ALA A 119 10.30 13.36 -36.81
CA ALA A 119 11.45 13.55 -35.91
C ALA A 119 12.44 12.37 -35.98
N LEU A 120 11.94 11.13 -36.11
CA LEU A 120 12.78 9.95 -36.31
C LEU A 120 13.55 10.02 -37.64
N GLN A 121 12.91 10.43 -38.73
CA GLN A 121 13.60 10.59 -40.03
C GLN A 121 14.65 11.69 -40.00
N GLU A 122 14.42 12.77 -39.24
CA GLU A 122 15.40 13.85 -39.03
C GLU A 122 16.65 13.34 -38.29
N GLU A 123 16.52 12.32 -37.44
CA GLU A 123 17.63 11.65 -36.75
C GLU A 123 18.19 10.42 -37.51
N ASN A 124 17.96 10.37 -38.83
CA ASN A 124 18.45 9.32 -39.74
C ASN A 124 17.86 7.91 -39.52
N TRP A 125 16.71 7.78 -38.86
CA TRP A 125 16.03 6.49 -38.79
C TRP A 125 15.47 6.08 -40.17
N LYS A 126 15.77 4.85 -40.59
CA LYS A 126 15.32 4.31 -41.88
C LYS A 126 13.90 3.76 -41.78
N VAL A 127 12.99 4.25 -42.63
CA VAL A 127 11.66 3.66 -42.79
C VAL A 127 11.77 2.32 -43.51
N LEU A 128 11.25 1.26 -42.89
CA LEU A 128 11.19 -0.05 -43.50
C LEU A 128 10.07 -0.13 -44.55
N PRO A 129 10.29 -0.81 -45.70
CA PRO A 129 9.25 -1.05 -46.70
C PRO A 129 8.01 -1.72 -46.10
N THR A 130 6.85 -1.52 -46.73
CA THR A 130 5.59 -2.18 -46.31
C THR A 130 5.62 -3.69 -46.49
N ASP A 131 6.50 -4.20 -47.36
CA ASP A 131 6.61 -5.62 -47.71
C ASP A 131 7.69 -6.35 -46.88
N ASP A 132 8.31 -5.66 -45.92
CA ASP A 132 9.34 -6.22 -45.06
C ASP A 132 8.73 -7.13 -43.98
N LYS A 133 9.12 -8.41 -43.99
CA LYS A 133 8.68 -9.43 -43.02
C LYS A 133 9.10 -9.13 -41.58
N GLY A 134 9.96 -8.12 -41.36
CA GLY A 134 10.35 -7.63 -40.04
C GLY A 134 9.43 -6.56 -39.44
N ARG A 135 8.46 -6.02 -40.18
CA ARG A 135 7.37 -5.22 -39.60
C ARG A 135 6.35 -6.20 -39.01
N GLY A 136 6.36 -6.34 -37.68
CA GLY A 136 5.32 -7.07 -36.95
C GLY A 136 3.92 -6.52 -37.20
#